data_AF-A0A2W4RLV8-F1
#
_entry.id   AF-A0A2W4RLV8-F1
#
_cell.length_a   1.000
_cell.length_b   1.000
_cell.length_c   1.000
_cell.angle_alpha   90.00
_cell.angle_beta   90.00
_cell.angle_gamma   90.00
#
_symmetry.space_group_name_H-M   'P 1'
#
loop_
_entity.id
_entity.type
_entity.pdbx_description
1 polymer ?
#
loop_
_entity_poly.entity_id
_entity_poly.type
_entity_poly.pdbx_seq_one_letter_code
_entity_poly.pdbx_strand_id
1 'polypeptide(L)'
;MEVEYGQRLAALRLQLARDERRHVTLGNVRLAIVAVGLLLLWRLGTAGAVWLLVPFAAFVLVGIRHGRAIVRMARTKRVIAHYEDGLARIRHEWIGRGRTGDGFRPADHLYADDLDLFGRGSLFELLATTRTRAGEETLARWLLVPAPHDEARARQQAVRELAGRTDLREVIAALGEDVTVAVDAPVLRRWASADTTPVSPSLRIGLAALAATTMASLVWWWSTDTAGGLPAALLVGQILVALRLRPRVAAVEQAIDEPAHDLDVLAGLLRMIEQEQFTCPHLQHLQASLAGGGRPASAEIAGLSRRVALLASRRNVLFALPAALMLWGTQWALAIEAWRDRAGRRIPHWLDVVGEFEALVALGGFAAEHPDYVFPELIDGPAQVRADALAHPALGTAGVANDLALGGDAPRLMVVSGSNMSGKSTWLRTIGTAVVLARMGAPVRARAMTLTPLAIGASIRVLDSLTEGRSRFFSEVLRLKAIVDLARQRPGTVLFLLDEILSGTNSHDRRIGAEAIMTTLVRTGAVGLVTTHDLALAAVPERLVDEAANAHFADQFVDRQMTFDYRLRPGVVQTSNALALLQAAGIDVRASGE
;
A
#
# COMPACT_ATOMS: atom_id res chain seq x y z
N MET A 1 -0.05 11.86 -20.39
CA MET A 1 -0.88 11.64 -19.18
C MET A 1 -1.42 12.91 -18.55
N GLU A 2 -0.59 13.93 -18.26
CA GLU A 2 -1.08 15.13 -17.55
C GLU A 2 -2.32 15.78 -18.18
N VAL A 3 -2.33 15.93 -19.50
CA VAL A 3 -3.48 16.47 -20.26
C VAL A 3 -4.73 15.60 -20.09
N GLU A 4 -4.59 14.27 -20.20
CA GLU A 4 -5.71 13.33 -20.04
C GLU A 4 -6.31 13.41 -18.63
N TYR A 5 -5.46 13.38 -17.60
CA TYR A 5 -5.90 13.50 -16.20
C TYR A 5 -6.60 14.84 -15.96
N GLY A 6 -6.07 15.93 -16.51
CA GLY A 6 -6.69 17.26 -16.42
C GLY A 6 -8.08 17.33 -17.06
N GLN A 7 -8.26 16.72 -18.23
CA GLN A 7 -9.56 16.67 -18.92
C GLN A 7 -10.60 15.84 -18.15
N ARG A 8 -10.21 14.64 -17.69
CA ARG A 8 -11.10 13.78 -16.88
C ARG A 8 -11.48 14.45 -15.56
N LEU A 9 -10.52 15.07 -14.87
CA LEU A 9 -10.75 15.81 -13.64
C LEU A 9 -11.75 16.96 -13.83
N ALA A 10 -11.64 17.73 -14.92
CA ALA A 10 -12.59 18.79 -15.24
C ALA A 10 -14.01 18.26 -15.47
N ALA A 11 -14.15 17.14 -16.20
CA ALA A 11 -15.44 16.50 -16.43
C ALA A 11 -16.07 15.99 -15.11
N LEU A 12 -15.28 15.38 -14.24
CA LEU A 12 -15.73 14.87 -12.94
C LEU A 12 -16.16 16.00 -11.99
N ARG A 13 -15.45 17.13 -11.97
CA ARG A 13 -15.85 18.30 -11.18
C ARG A 13 -17.20 18.87 -11.64
N LEU A 14 -17.45 18.91 -12.95
CA LEU A 14 -18.76 19.29 -13.49
C LEU A 14 -19.86 18.28 -13.09
N GLN A 15 -19.56 16.98 -13.10
CA GLN A 15 -20.48 15.95 -12.64
C GLN A 15 -20.80 16.09 -11.14
N LEU A 16 -19.78 16.31 -10.31
CA LEU A 16 -19.94 16.50 -8.87
C LEU A 16 -20.85 17.69 -8.57
N ALA A 17 -20.63 18.84 -9.23
CA ALA A 17 -21.48 20.02 -9.06
C ALA A 17 -22.96 19.76 -9.42
N ARG A 18 -23.22 18.92 -10.44
CA ARG A 18 -24.59 18.51 -10.81
C ARG A 18 -25.22 17.61 -9.74
N ASP A 19 -24.45 16.66 -9.21
CA ASP A 19 -24.93 15.74 -8.19
C ASP A 19 -25.15 16.44 -6.83
N GLU A 20 -24.33 17.44 -6.48
CA GLU A 20 -24.53 18.31 -5.32
C GLU A 20 -25.85 19.09 -5.39
N ARG A 21 -26.17 19.68 -6.55
CA ARG A 21 -27.47 20.35 -6.76
C ARG A 21 -28.64 19.38 -6.59
N ARG A 22 -28.51 18.15 -7.10
CA ARG A 22 -29.54 17.10 -6.95
C ARG A 22 -29.69 16.67 -5.50
N HIS A 23 -28.60 16.52 -4.76
CA HIS A 23 -28.61 16.19 -3.33
C HIS A 23 -29.38 17.25 -2.54
N VAL A 24 -29.07 18.54 -2.73
CA VAL A 24 -29.79 19.65 -2.08
C VAL A 24 -31.27 19.65 -2.46
N THR A 25 -31.59 19.47 -3.75
CA THR A 25 -32.98 19.44 -4.22
C THR A 25 -33.77 18.29 -3.58
N LEU A 26 -33.20 17.08 -3.53
CA LEU A 26 -33.84 15.92 -2.91
C LEU A 26 -33.99 16.09 -1.39
N GLY A 27 -33.04 16.75 -0.72
CA GLY A 27 -33.15 17.13 0.69
C GLY A 27 -34.33 18.06 0.93
N ASN A 28 -34.46 19.12 0.13
CA ASN A 28 -35.57 20.07 0.23
C ASN A 28 -36.93 19.41 -0.07
N VAL A 29 -36.99 18.51 -1.06
CA VAL A 29 -38.20 17.73 -1.37
C VAL A 29 -38.61 16.85 -0.18
N ARG A 30 -37.67 16.22 0.54
CA ARG A 30 -37.99 15.44 1.75
C ARG A 30 -38.58 16.32 2.84
N LEU A 31 -38.02 17.51 3.06
CA LEU A 31 -38.55 18.46 4.05
C LEU A 31 -39.97 18.91 3.68
N ALA A 32 -40.22 19.19 2.40
CA ALA A 32 -41.55 19.53 1.89
C ALA A 32 -42.56 18.38 2.09
N ILE A 33 -42.17 17.13 1.84
CA ILE A 33 -43.04 15.95 2.08
C ILE A 33 -43.41 15.83 3.56
N VAL A 34 -42.46 16.06 4.48
CA VAL A 34 -42.73 16.03 5.93
C VAL A 34 -43.70 17.15 6.32
N ALA A 35 -43.49 18.36 5.82
CA ALA A 35 -44.40 19.49 6.08
C ALA A 35 -45.83 19.22 5.57
N VAL A 36 -45.97 18.64 4.37
CA VAL A 36 -47.27 18.20 3.82
C VAL A 36 -47.90 17.10 4.69
N GLY A 37 -47.10 16.14 5.17
CA GLY A 37 -47.57 15.09 6.08
C GLY A 37 -48.12 15.65 7.40
N LEU A 38 -47.42 16.62 8.00
CA LEU A 38 -47.87 17.30 9.22
C LEU A 38 -49.14 18.11 9.00
N LEU A 39 -49.25 18.81 7.85
CA LEU A 39 -50.46 19.55 7.48
C LEU A 39 -51.67 18.63 7.29
N LEU A 40 -51.47 17.46 6.66
CA LEU A 40 -52.51 16.44 6.48
C LEU A 40 -52.98 15.89 7.84
N LEU A 41 -52.04 15.59 8.74
CA LEU A 41 -52.36 15.13 10.11
C LEU A 41 -53.18 16.18 10.87
N TRP A 42 -52.76 17.45 10.80
CA TRP A 42 -53.46 18.56 11.45
C TRP A 42 -54.89 18.75 10.92
N ARG A 43 -55.09 18.62 9.59
CA ARG A 43 -56.39 18.86 8.95
C ARG A 43 -57.37 17.70 9.06
N LEU A 44 -56.89 16.45 9.02
CA LEU A 44 -57.74 15.25 8.98
C LEU A 44 -57.92 14.57 10.35
N GLY A 45 -57.15 14.98 11.37
CA GLY A 45 -57.18 14.36 12.69
C GLY A 45 -56.77 12.88 12.68
N THR A 46 -57.07 12.15 13.75
CA THR A 46 -56.72 10.71 13.91
C THR A 46 -57.53 9.79 12.98
N ALA A 47 -58.70 10.22 12.52
CA ALA A 47 -59.56 9.47 11.59
C ALA A 47 -58.98 9.37 10.17
N GLY A 48 -58.06 10.27 9.79
CA GLY A 48 -57.38 10.28 8.49
C GLY A 48 -55.99 9.62 8.47
N ALA A 49 -55.58 8.92 9.53
CA ALA A 49 -54.22 8.40 9.68
C ALA A 49 -53.74 7.51 8.51
N VAL A 50 -54.65 6.82 7.82
CA VAL A 50 -54.34 6.01 6.62
C VAL A 50 -53.78 6.88 5.48
N TRP A 51 -54.19 8.15 5.37
CA TRP A 51 -53.68 9.06 4.35
C TRP A 51 -52.23 9.49 4.57
N LEU A 52 -51.66 9.25 5.76
CA LEU A 52 -50.24 9.49 6.04
C LEU A 52 -49.32 8.43 5.40
N LEU A 53 -49.87 7.31 4.94
CA LEU A 53 -49.11 6.30 4.20
C LEU A 53 -48.55 6.85 2.88
N VAL A 54 -49.25 7.79 2.23
CA VAL A 54 -48.83 8.40 0.96
C VAL A 54 -47.58 9.29 1.13
N PRO A 55 -47.57 10.32 2.01
CA PRO A 55 -46.35 11.10 2.26
C PRO A 55 -45.24 10.25 2.88
N PHE A 56 -45.57 9.23 3.69
CA PHE A 56 -44.57 8.29 4.19
C PHE A 56 -43.90 7.49 3.07
N ALA A 57 -44.66 6.89 2.15
CA ALA A 57 -44.13 6.17 0.99
C ALA A 57 -43.31 7.09 0.07
N ALA A 58 -43.79 8.31 -0.17
CA ALA A 58 -43.05 9.32 -0.93
C ALA A 58 -41.72 9.68 -0.23
N PHE A 59 -41.73 9.89 1.09
CA PHE A 59 -40.54 10.17 1.88
C PHE A 59 -39.51 9.04 1.79
N VAL A 60 -39.96 7.78 1.88
CA VAL A 60 -39.10 6.61 1.71
C VAL A 60 -38.51 6.55 0.31
N LEU A 61 -39.31 6.75 -0.75
CA LEU A 61 -38.83 6.72 -2.13
C LEU A 61 -37.81 7.82 -2.42
N VAL A 62 -38.08 9.05 -1.98
CA VAL A 62 -37.13 10.17 -2.11
C VAL A 62 -35.91 9.91 -1.24
N GLY A 63 -36.07 9.34 -0.04
CA GLY A 63 -34.98 8.90 0.82
C GLY A 63 -34.02 7.91 0.14
N ILE A 64 -34.55 6.91 -0.57
CA ILE A 64 -33.75 5.94 -1.34
C ILE A 64 -33.00 6.65 -2.48
N ARG A 65 -33.67 7.54 -3.23
CA ARG A 65 -33.01 8.31 -4.30
C ARG A 65 -31.94 9.25 -3.76
N HIS A 66 -32.20 9.89 -2.62
CA HIS A 66 -31.27 10.77 -1.93
C HIS A 66 -30.04 9.99 -1.44
N GLY A 67 -30.23 8.81 -0.83
CA GLY A 67 -29.14 7.92 -0.44
C GLY A 67 -28.28 7.50 -1.63
N ARG A 68 -28.90 7.15 -2.77
CA ARG A 68 -28.15 6.83 -4.01
C ARG A 68 -27.35 8.03 -4.54
N ALA A 69 -27.88 9.24 -4.43
CA ALA A 69 -27.17 10.46 -4.82
C ALA A 69 -25.93 10.70 -3.93
N ILE A 70 -26.05 10.50 -2.61
CA ILE A 70 -24.94 10.62 -1.66
C ILE A 70 -23.81 9.63 -2.01
N VAL A 71 -24.16 8.35 -2.23
CA VAL A 71 -23.16 7.32 -2.60
C VAL A 71 -22.47 7.66 -3.92
N ARG A 72 -23.21 8.18 -4.92
CA ARG A 72 -22.63 8.60 -6.20
C ARG A 72 -21.69 9.79 -6.06
N MET A 73 -22.04 10.78 -5.23
CA MET A 73 -21.18 11.92 -4.94
C MET A 73 -19.89 11.47 -4.26
N ALA A 74 -19.99 10.62 -3.25
CA ALA A 74 -18.82 10.07 -2.57
C ALA A 74 -17.89 9.34 -3.55
N ARG A 75 -18.45 8.53 -4.46
CA ARG A 75 -17.69 7.88 -5.54
C ARG A 75 -16.99 8.88 -6.45
N THR A 76 -17.68 9.94 -6.86
CA THR A 76 -17.12 10.96 -7.76
C THR A 76 -15.99 11.74 -7.08
N LYS A 77 -16.16 12.08 -5.79
CA LYS A 77 -15.13 12.75 -4.98
C LYS A 77 -13.85 11.92 -4.87
N ARG A 78 -13.96 10.61 -4.67
CA ARG A 78 -12.80 9.71 -4.64
C ARG A 78 -12.03 9.67 -5.94
N VAL A 79 -12.75 9.61 -7.06
CA VAL A 79 -12.12 9.62 -8.38
C VAL A 79 -11.44 10.96 -8.65
N ILE A 80 -12.04 12.07 -8.22
CA ILE A 80 -11.42 13.40 -8.25
C ILE A 80 -10.11 13.39 -7.47
N ALA A 81 -10.11 12.91 -6.22
CA ALA A 81 -8.92 12.82 -5.39
C ALA A 81 -7.81 11.97 -6.06
N HIS A 82 -8.18 10.84 -6.66
CA HIS A 82 -7.24 10.00 -7.42
C HIS A 82 -6.53 10.75 -8.55
N TYR A 83 -7.25 11.55 -9.33
CA TYR A 83 -6.65 12.36 -10.39
C TYR A 83 -5.84 13.55 -9.86
N GLU A 84 -6.28 14.17 -8.76
CA GLU A 84 -5.53 15.24 -8.09
C GLU A 84 -4.19 14.72 -7.55
N ASP A 85 -4.20 13.55 -6.92
CA ASP A 85 -2.98 12.89 -6.44
C ASP A 85 -2.07 12.45 -7.59
N GLY A 86 -2.65 11.93 -8.68
CA GLY A 86 -1.89 11.59 -9.89
C GLY A 86 -1.21 12.80 -10.54
N LEU A 87 -1.92 13.93 -10.65
CA LEU A 87 -1.34 15.18 -11.12
C LEU A 87 -0.26 15.70 -10.17
N ALA A 88 -0.45 15.55 -8.85
CA ALA A 88 0.57 15.90 -7.86
C ALA A 88 1.84 15.06 -8.03
N ARG A 89 1.73 13.76 -8.30
CA ARG A 89 2.88 12.88 -8.58
C ARG A 89 3.62 13.30 -9.85
N ILE A 90 2.90 13.51 -10.94
CA ILE A 90 3.47 13.96 -12.23
C ILE A 90 4.20 15.30 -12.08
N ARG A 91 3.67 16.21 -11.24
CA ARG A 91 4.27 17.54 -10.98
C ARG A 91 5.31 17.56 -9.86
N HIS A 92 5.60 16.41 -9.26
CA HIS A 92 6.51 16.29 -8.10
C HIS A 92 6.06 17.06 -6.84
N GLU A 93 4.75 17.25 -6.66
CA GLU A 93 4.10 17.91 -5.51
C GLU A 93 3.42 16.92 -4.55
N TRP A 94 3.80 15.65 -4.59
CA TRP A 94 3.12 14.55 -3.87
C TRP A 94 3.53 14.41 -2.40
N ILE A 95 4.69 14.94 -2.01
CA ILE A 95 5.28 14.71 -0.68
C ILE A 95 4.36 15.23 0.43
N GLY A 96 3.96 14.34 1.34
CA GLY A 96 3.04 14.61 2.45
C GLY A 96 1.56 14.53 2.07
N ARG A 97 1.21 14.13 0.84
CA ARG A 97 -0.18 13.90 0.41
C ARG A 97 -0.58 12.43 0.47
N GLY A 98 0.39 11.52 0.43
CA GLY A 98 0.16 10.08 0.35
C GLY A 98 0.24 9.37 1.69
N ARG A 99 0.18 8.03 1.65
CA ARG A 99 0.39 7.19 2.83
C ARG A 99 1.88 6.95 3.03
N THR A 100 2.40 7.28 4.20
CA THR A 100 3.84 7.20 4.49
C THR A 100 4.34 5.76 4.68
N GLY A 101 3.46 4.83 5.04
CA GLY A 101 3.84 3.43 5.28
C GLY A 101 4.67 3.23 6.56
N ASP A 102 4.66 4.18 7.50
CA ASP A 102 5.44 4.10 8.75
C ASP A 102 5.15 2.82 9.54
N GLY A 103 3.91 2.31 9.49
CA GLY A 103 3.52 1.05 10.14
C GLY A 103 4.14 -0.22 9.54
N PHE A 104 4.82 -0.13 8.39
CA PHE A 104 5.54 -1.23 7.75
C PHE A 104 7.05 -1.13 7.88
N ARG A 105 7.55 -0.03 8.48
CA ARG A 105 8.98 0.24 8.57
C ARG A 105 9.65 -0.74 9.55
N PRO A 106 10.55 -1.62 9.09
CA PRO A 106 11.31 -2.51 9.97
C PRO A 106 12.41 -1.75 10.72
N ALA A 107 12.70 -2.11 11.97
CA ALA A 107 13.70 -1.44 12.80
C ALA A 107 15.16 -1.66 12.33
N ASP A 108 15.49 -2.85 11.79
CA ASP A 108 16.87 -3.26 11.50
C ASP A 108 17.09 -3.79 10.07
N HIS A 109 16.40 -3.21 9.09
CA HIS A 109 16.54 -3.67 7.71
C HIS A 109 17.81 -3.13 7.05
N LEU A 110 18.50 -3.97 6.27
CA LEU A 110 19.81 -3.68 5.68
C LEU A 110 19.85 -2.50 4.69
N TYR A 111 18.70 -1.97 4.28
CA TYR A 111 18.64 -0.86 3.34
C TYR A 111 17.39 0.03 3.43
N ALA A 112 16.37 -0.32 4.21
CA ALA A 112 15.06 0.36 4.10
C ALA A 112 15.15 1.84 4.50
N ASP A 113 15.85 2.12 5.59
CA ASP A 113 16.04 3.47 6.11
C ASP A 113 17.06 4.28 5.30
N ASP A 114 18.08 3.60 4.77
CA ASP A 114 19.13 4.19 3.96
C ASP A 114 18.60 4.71 2.61
N LEU A 115 17.62 3.99 2.04
CA LEU A 115 17.00 4.28 0.74
C LEU A 115 15.67 5.05 0.84
N ASP A 116 15.27 5.50 2.03
CA ASP A 116 14.00 6.24 2.23
C ASP A 116 12.78 5.47 1.69
N LEU A 117 12.66 4.18 2.02
CA LEU A 117 11.56 3.36 1.52
C LEU A 117 10.22 3.64 2.20
N PHE A 118 10.24 4.09 3.45
CA PHE A 118 9.06 4.43 4.25
C PHE A 118 9.21 5.80 4.91
N GLY A 119 8.09 6.43 5.26
CA GLY A 119 8.01 7.77 5.84
C GLY A 119 7.56 8.83 4.85
N ARG A 120 7.66 10.10 5.26
CA ARG A 120 7.32 11.25 4.41
C ARG A 120 8.37 11.46 3.31
N GLY A 121 7.93 11.61 2.07
CA GLY A 121 8.79 11.74 0.89
C GLY A 121 9.43 10.42 0.46
N SER A 122 8.91 9.29 0.94
CA SER A 122 9.47 7.96 0.68
C SER A 122 9.01 7.34 -0.64
N LEU A 123 9.70 6.28 -1.05
CA LEU A 123 9.28 5.49 -2.22
C LEU A 123 7.90 4.85 -2.02
N PHE A 124 7.58 4.37 -0.82
CA PHE A 124 6.25 3.83 -0.52
C PHE A 124 5.17 4.90 -0.71
N GLU A 125 5.36 6.11 -0.17
CA GLU A 125 4.38 7.19 -0.32
C GLU A 125 4.16 7.59 -1.79
N LEU A 126 5.22 7.56 -2.60
CA LEU A 126 5.11 7.81 -4.04
C LEU A 126 4.27 6.74 -4.76
N LEU A 127 4.39 5.47 -4.35
CA LEU A 127 3.77 4.32 -5.04
C LEU A 127 2.39 3.94 -4.48
N ALA A 128 2.10 4.21 -3.21
CA ALA A 128 0.96 3.64 -2.50
C ALA A 128 -0.38 4.26 -2.92
N THR A 129 -0.98 3.70 -3.99
CA THR A 129 -2.33 4.05 -4.46
C THR A 129 -3.38 2.95 -4.20
N THR A 130 -3.09 2.03 -3.29
CA THR A 130 -3.94 0.86 -2.98
C THR A 130 -5.18 1.24 -2.17
N ARG A 131 -6.25 0.43 -2.21
CA ARG A 131 -7.47 0.64 -1.43
C ARG A 131 -7.58 -0.27 -0.21
N THR A 132 -6.85 -1.40 -0.18
CA THR A 132 -6.87 -2.32 0.96
C THR A 132 -5.54 -2.38 1.69
N ARG A 133 -5.59 -2.79 2.97
CA ARG A 133 -4.41 -3.10 3.77
C ARG A 133 -3.58 -4.22 3.16
N ALA A 134 -4.22 -5.23 2.55
CA ALA A 134 -3.53 -6.33 1.89
C ALA A 134 -2.68 -5.83 0.70
N GLY A 135 -3.19 -4.83 -0.04
CA GLY A 135 -2.44 -4.16 -1.10
C GLY A 135 -1.23 -3.39 -0.55
N GLU A 136 -1.41 -2.63 0.52
CA GLU A 136 -0.30 -1.91 1.19
C GLU A 136 0.77 -2.87 1.72
N GLU A 137 0.37 -3.94 2.42
CA GLU A 137 1.25 -4.97 2.95
C GLU A 137 2.06 -5.63 1.83
N THR A 138 1.41 -5.92 0.70
CA THR A 138 2.07 -6.52 -0.46
C THR A 138 3.08 -5.57 -1.09
N LEU A 139 2.72 -4.31 -1.28
CA LEU A 139 3.61 -3.29 -1.81
C LEU A 139 4.82 -3.06 -0.88
N ALA A 140 4.58 -2.96 0.44
CA ALA A 140 5.63 -2.83 1.44
C ALA A 140 6.58 -4.04 1.44
N ARG A 141 6.03 -5.26 1.36
CA ARG A 141 6.82 -6.49 1.25
C ARG A 141 7.70 -6.49 0.01
N TRP A 142 7.21 -6.00 -1.13
CA TRP A 142 8.00 -5.95 -2.37
C TRP A 142 9.15 -4.94 -2.32
N LEU A 143 9.00 -3.85 -1.54
CA LEU A 143 10.10 -2.92 -1.27
C LEU A 143 11.20 -3.56 -0.40
N LEU A 144 10.82 -4.42 0.53
CA LEU A 144 11.72 -5.05 1.50
C LEU A 144 12.34 -6.36 1.02
N VAL A 145 11.66 -7.10 0.14
CA VAL A 145 12.08 -8.44 -0.28
C VAL A 145 12.21 -8.48 -1.81
N PRO A 146 13.44 -8.58 -2.35
CA PRO A 146 13.65 -8.59 -3.80
C PRO A 146 13.11 -9.89 -4.42
N ALA A 147 12.16 -9.76 -5.35
CA ALA A 147 11.56 -10.91 -6.02
C ALA A 147 12.52 -11.56 -7.03
N PRO A 148 12.52 -12.90 -7.19
CA PRO A 148 13.22 -13.61 -8.26
C PRO A 148 12.99 -12.99 -9.66
N HIS A 149 13.90 -13.23 -10.62
CA HIS A 149 13.82 -12.60 -11.95
C HIS A 149 12.61 -13.03 -12.78
N ASP A 150 12.23 -14.30 -12.72
CA ASP A 150 11.02 -14.81 -13.35
C ASP A 150 9.77 -14.09 -12.81
N GLU A 151 9.66 -13.96 -11.49
CA GLU A 151 8.58 -13.25 -10.84
C GLU A 151 8.59 -11.75 -11.19
N ALA A 152 9.76 -11.10 -11.11
CA ALA A 152 9.90 -9.69 -11.47
C ALA A 152 9.57 -9.44 -12.96
N ARG A 153 10.00 -10.30 -13.89
CA ARG A 153 9.63 -10.22 -15.32
C ARG A 153 8.12 -10.40 -15.52
N ALA A 154 7.49 -11.35 -14.82
CA ALA A 154 6.04 -11.55 -14.85
C ALA A 154 5.29 -10.31 -14.36
N ARG A 155 5.76 -9.70 -13.26
CA ARG A 155 5.23 -8.42 -12.76
C ARG A 155 5.44 -7.30 -13.77
N GLN A 156 6.61 -7.16 -14.40
CA GLN A 156 6.82 -6.13 -15.45
C GLN A 156 5.80 -6.27 -16.60
N GLN A 157 5.49 -7.49 -17.04
CA GLN A 157 4.48 -7.71 -18.07
C GLN A 157 3.08 -7.29 -17.60
N ALA A 158 2.70 -7.65 -16.38
CA ALA A 158 1.44 -7.25 -15.78
C ALA A 158 1.34 -5.72 -15.62
N VAL A 159 2.42 -5.07 -15.15
CA VAL A 159 2.50 -3.61 -14.98
C VAL A 159 2.38 -2.90 -16.32
N ARG A 160 3.02 -3.39 -17.39
CA ARG A 160 2.87 -2.83 -18.75
C ARG A 160 1.41 -2.89 -19.23
N GLU A 161 0.73 -4.01 -19.02
CA GLU A 161 -0.69 -4.12 -19.37
C GLU A 161 -1.55 -3.14 -18.56
N LEU A 162 -1.37 -3.12 -17.24
CA LEU A 162 -2.17 -2.29 -16.33
C LEU A 162 -1.91 -0.78 -16.49
N ALA A 163 -0.71 -0.39 -16.94
CA ALA A 163 -0.39 1.00 -17.26
C ALA A 163 -1.33 1.57 -18.35
N GLY A 164 -1.74 0.74 -19.31
CA GLY A 164 -2.70 1.10 -20.35
C GLY A 164 -4.17 1.09 -19.91
N ARG A 165 -4.49 0.64 -18.69
CA ARG A 165 -5.86 0.45 -18.20
C ARG A 165 -6.30 1.60 -17.28
N THR A 166 -6.41 2.82 -17.82
CA THR A 166 -6.85 4.01 -17.05
C THR A 166 -8.25 3.84 -16.47
N ASP A 167 -9.20 3.29 -17.23
CA ASP A 167 -10.58 3.13 -16.78
C ASP A 167 -10.70 2.12 -15.62
N LEU A 168 -9.89 1.06 -15.64
CA LEU A 168 -9.80 0.10 -14.53
C LEU A 168 -9.29 0.76 -13.25
N ARG A 169 -8.24 1.58 -13.36
CA ARG A 169 -7.69 2.34 -12.23
C ARG A 169 -8.70 3.34 -11.66
N GLU A 170 -9.46 4.00 -12.54
CA GLU A 170 -10.57 4.87 -12.16
C GLU A 170 -11.67 4.11 -11.39
N VAL A 171 -12.04 2.91 -11.86
CA VAL A 171 -13.02 2.05 -11.18
C VAL A 171 -12.53 1.65 -9.79
N ILE A 172 -11.26 1.27 -9.64
CA ILE A 172 -10.66 0.92 -8.34
C ILE A 172 -10.65 2.13 -7.40
N ALA A 173 -10.23 3.30 -7.88
CA ALA A 173 -10.24 4.54 -7.09
C ALA A 173 -11.64 4.88 -6.57
N ALA A 174 -12.68 4.55 -7.34
CA ALA A 174 -14.06 4.71 -6.95
C ALA A 174 -14.53 3.76 -5.82
N LEU A 175 -13.81 2.67 -5.52
CA LEU A 175 -14.18 1.69 -4.49
C LEU A 175 -13.79 2.16 -3.07
N GLY A 176 -14.65 1.88 -2.09
CA GLY A 176 -14.42 2.13 -0.65
C GLY A 176 -14.75 3.54 -0.16
N GLU A 177 -14.63 3.77 1.15
CA GLU A 177 -14.66 5.12 1.75
C GLU A 177 -13.23 5.64 1.98
N ASP A 178 -13.04 6.97 2.06
CA ASP A 178 -11.73 7.59 2.31
C ASP A 178 -11.37 7.67 3.81
N VAL A 179 -11.95 6.82 4.66
CA VAL A 179 -11.79 6.91 6.12
C VAL A 179 -11.19 5.62 6.66
N THR A 180 -9.85 5.61 6.76
CA THR A 180 -9.00 5.13 7.88
C THR A 180 -9.42 3.94 8.73
N VAL A 181 -10.15 2.96 8.21
CA VAL A 181 -10.23 1.63 8.80
C VAL A 181 -10.13 0.68 7.63
N ALA A 182 -8.90 0.43 7.19
CA ALA A 182 -8.64 -0.64 6.25
C ALA A 182 -8.91 -1.95 6.97
N VAL A 183 -9.42 -2.96 6.24
CA VAL A 183 -9.48 -4.35 6.71
C VAL A 183 -8.22 -4.60 7.52
N ASP A 184 -8.34 -4.87 8.81
CA ASP A 184 -7.25 -5.52 9.52
C ASP A 184 -7.17 -6.92 8.91
N ALA A 185 -6.46 -7.01 7.78
CA ALA A 185 -6.23 -8.25 7.06
C ALA A 185 -5.76 -9.34 8.03
N PRO A 186 -4.93 -9.04 9.06
CA PRO A 186 -4.62 -10.01 10.11
C PRO A 186 -5.83 -10.47 10.95
N VAL A 187 -6.78 -9.60 11.28
CA VAL A 187 -8.00 -9.96 12.04
C VAL A 187 -8.92 -10.82 11.17
N LEU A 188 -9.22 -10.38 9.94
CA LEU A 188 -10.09 -11.13 9.03
C LEU A 188 -9.48 -12.48 8.67
N ARG A 189 -8.17 -12.55 8.39
CA ARG A 189 -7.44 -13.81 8.14
C ARG A 189 -7.55 -14.75 9.33
N ARG A 190 -7.24 -14.29 10.55
CA ARG A 190 -7.30 -15.11 11.78
C ARG A 190 -8.71 -15.62 12.05
N TRP A 191 -9.73 -14.77 11.90
CA TRP A 191 -11.12 -15.17 12.10
C TRP A 191 -11.57 -16.21 11.08
N ALA A 192 -11.15 -16.06 9.82
CA ALA A 192 -11.57 -16.92 8.72
C ALA A 192 -10.88 -18.29 8.71
N SER A 193 -9.65 -18.37 9.23
CA SER A 193 -8.89 -19.61 9.36
C SER A 193 -9.10 -20.34 10.69
N ALA A 194 -9.73 -19.71 11.68
CA ALA A 194 -10.04 -20.33 12.96
C ALA A 194 -11.00 -21.52 12.79
N ASP A 195 -10.87 -22.50 13.70
CA ASP A 195 -11.73 -23.68 13.70
C ASP A 195 -13.20 -23.28 13.90
N THR A 196 -14.05 -23.84 13.04
CA THR A 196 -15.49 -23.65 13.05
C THR A 196 -16.16 -24.75 13.86
N THR A 197 -17.25 -24.40 14.54
CA THR A 197 -18.18 -25.42 15.02
C THR A 197 -19.24 -25.63 13.95
N PRO A 198 -19.35 -26.83 13.35
CA PRO A 198 -20.26 -27.05 12.24
C PRO A 198 -21.70 -26.77 12.69
N VAL A 199 -22.38 -25.94 11.92
CA VAL A 199 -23.78 -25.58 12.15
C VAL A 199 -24.65 -26.53 11.35
N SER A 200 -25.42 -27.38 12.03
CA SER A 200 -26.37 -28.25 11.34
C SER A 200 -27.48 -27.41 10.69
N PRO A 201 -27.86 -27.71 9.42
CA PRO A 201 -29.00 -27.05 8.77
C PRO A 201 -30.30 -27.21 9.57
N SER A 202 -30.48 -28.37 10.23
CA SER A 202 -31.63 -28.68 11.06
C SER A 202 -31.78 -27.74 12.26
N LEU A 203 -30.67 -27.32 12.89
CA LEU A 203 -30.71 -26.36 13.99
C LEU A 203 -31.30 -25.01 13.52
N ARG A 204 -30.84 -24.50 12.37
CA ARG A 204 -31.34 -23.22 11.84
C ARG A 204 -32.81 -23.29 11.46
N ILE A 205 -33.22 -24.37 10.80
CA ILE A 205 -34.63 -24.62 10.43
C ILE A 205 -35.49 -24.73 11.70
N GLY A 206 -35.04 -25.47 12.73
CA GLY A 206 -35.75 -25.60 14.00
C GLY A 206 -35.93 -24.26 14.72
N LEU A 207 -34.90 -23.41 14.76
CA LEU A 207 -34.99 -22.07 15.33
C LEU A 207 -35.95 -21.16 14.55
N ALA A 208 -36.00 -21.30 13.21
CA ALA A 208 -36.91 -20.52 12.37
C ALA A 208 -38.36 -20.99 12.56
N ALA A 209 -38.58 -22.29 12.66
CA ALA A 209 -39.88 -22.88 12.97
C ALA A 209 -40.38 -22.48 14.36
N LEU A 210 -39.49 -22.48 15.37
CA LEU A 210 -39.81 -21.99 16.72
C LEU A 210 -40.27 -20.54 16.67
N ALA A 211 -39.49 -19.65 16.04
CA ALA A 211 -39.86 -18.23 15.90
C ALA A 211 -41.17 -18.01 15.15
N ALA A 212 -41.39 -18.73 14.05
CA ALA A 212 -42.63 -18.67 13.27
C ALA A 212 -43.84 -19.15 14.09
N THR A 213 -43.67 -20.20 14.89
CA THR A 213 -44.72 -20.75 15.76
C THR A 213 -45.03 -19.79 16.91
N THR A 214 -44.02 -19.18 17.52
CA THR A 214 -44.20 -18.13 18.53
C THR A 214 -45.00 -16.96 17.93
N MET A 215 -44.64 -16.48 16.73
CA MET A 215 -45.36 -15.40 16.06
C MET A 215 -46.81 -15.77 15.75
N ALA A 216 -47.06 -16.97 15.20
CA ALA A 216 -48.40 -17.45 14.91
C ALA A 216 -49.26 -17.56 16.18
N SER A 217 -48.67 -18.04 17.29
CA SER A 217 -49.36 -18.13 18.58
C SER A 217 -49.69 -16.76 19.18
N LEU A 218 -48.84 -15.74 18.99
CA LEU A 218 -49.10 -14.37 19.41
C LEU A 218 -50.24 -13.72 18.60
N VAL A 219 -50.24 -13.92 17.27
CA VAL A 219 -51.32 -13.43 16.40
C VAL A 219 -52.65 -14.12 16.73
N TRP A 220 -52.63 -15.43 16.95
CA TRP A 220 -53.82 -16.18 17.37
C TRP A 220 -54.34 -15.62 18.70
N TRP A 221 -53.49 -15.56 19.74
CA TRP A 221 -53.86 -15.02 21.04
C TRP A 221 -54.48 -13.63 20.96
N TRP A 222 -53.90 -12.73 20.16
CA TRP A 222 -54.43 -11.38 19.94
C TRP A 222 -55.79 -11.36 19.24
N SER A 223 -56.05 -12.31 18.33
CA SER A 223 -57.30 -12.39 17.56
C SER A 223 -58.48 -13.05 18.30
N THR A 224 -58.20 -13.98 19.22
CA THR A 224 -59.23 -14.81 19.87
C THR A 224 -59.44 -14.51 21.36
N ASP A 225 -58.65 -13.60 21.95
CA ASP A 225 -58.71 -13.22 23.37
C ASP A 225 -58.63 -14.43 24.33
N THR A 226 -57.93 -15.48 23.90
CA THR A 226 -57.77 -16.73 24.64
C THR A 226 -56.73 -16.59 25.75
N ALA A 227 -56.65 -17.56 26.67
CA ALA A 227 -55.61 -17.54 27.71
C ALA A 227 -54.19 -17.58 27.09
N GLY A 228 -53.33 -16.61 27.44
CA GLY A 228 -51.99 -16.42 26.85
C GLY A 228 -50.91 -17.43 27.27
N GLY A 229 -51.27 -18.61 27.78
CA GLY A 229 -50.33 -19.60 28.29
C GLY A 229 -49.40 -20.19 27.22
N LEU A 230 -49.93 -20.49 26.03
CA LEU A 230 -49.17 -21.03 24.90
C LEU A 230 -48.09 -20.05 24.36
N PRO A 231 -48.42 -18.80 23.98
CA PRO A 231 -47.40 -17.85 23.52
C PRO A 231 -46.37 -17.53 24.62
N ALA A 232 -46.77 -17.47 25.90
CA ALA A 232 -45.84 -17.28 27.01
C ALA A 232 -44.84 -18.45 27.13
N ALA A 233 -45.31 -19.70 27.06
CA ALA A 233 -44.44 -20.88 27.11
C ALA A 233 -43.46 -20.94 25.92
N LEU A 234 -43.94 -20.64 24.70
CA LEU A 234 -43.09 -20.59 23.50
C LEU A 234 -42.04 -19.48 23.59
N LEU A 235 -42.42 -18.30 24.13
CA LEU A 235 -41.49 -17.19 24.34
C LEU A 235 -40.41 -17.54 25.39
N VAL A 236 -40.79 -18.20 26.49
CA VAL A 236 -39.82 -18.69 27.49
C VAL A 236 -38.87 -19.72 26.86
N GLY A 237 -39.38 -20.67 26.09
CA GLY A 237 -38.56 -21.64 25.35
C GLY A 237 -37.58 -20.95 24.39
N GLN A 238 -38.05 -19.94 23.67
CA GLN A 238 -37.24 -19.12 22.77
C GLN A 238 -36.13 -18.35 23.51
N ILE A 239 -36.45 -17.77 24.68
CA ILE A 239 -35.46 -17.09 25.54
C ILE A 239 -34.41 -18.08 26.04
N LEU A 240 -34.80 -19.27 26.51
CA LEU A 240 -33.86 -20.29 26.98
C LEU A 240 -32.90 -20.74 25.87
N VAL A 241 -33.42 -20.95 24.66
CA VAL A 241 -32.61 -21.31 23.49
C VAL A 241 -31.66 -20.17 23.10
N ALA A 242 -32.14 -18.92 23.12
CA ALA A 242 -31.30 -17.75 22.87
C ALA A 242 -30.18 -17.61 23.91
N LEU A 243 -30.47 -17.83 25.20
CA LEU A 243 -29.48 -17.81 26.28
C LEU A 243 -28.43 -18.93 26.11
N ARG A 244 -28.85 -20.14 25.71
CA ARG A 244 -27.94 -21.26 25.44
C ARG A 244 -27.00 -20.98 24.26
N LEU A 245 -27.47 -20.29 23.23
CA LEU A 245 -26.69 -19.94 22.04
C LEU A 245 -25.95 -18.60 22.17
N ARG A 246 -26.18 -17.84 23.25
CA ARG A 246 -25.59 -16.52 23.47
C ARG A 246 -24.06 -16.51 23.37
N PRO A 247 -23.29 -17.46 23.93
CA PRO A 247 -21.83 -17.43 23.81
C PRO A 247 -21.36 -17.56 22.35
N ARG A 248 -22.04 -18.41 21.55
CA ARG A 248 -21.74 -18.59 20.13
C ARG A 248 -22.05 -17.33 19.32
N VAL A 249 -23.20 -16.71 19.57
CA VAL A 249 -23.60 -15.47 18.89
C VAL A 249 -22.66 -14.32 19.26
N ALA A 250 -22.31 -14.18 20.54
CA ALA A 250 -21.40 -13.15 21.01
C ALA A 250 -19.99 -13.28 20.40
N ALA A 251 -19.48 -14.50 20.24
CA ALA A 251 -18.19 -14.74 19.59
C ALA A 251 -18.18 -14.29 18.12
N VAL A 252 -19.27 -14.52 17.38
CA VAL A 252 -19.43 -14.06 16.00
C VAL A 252 -19.54 -12.54 15.94
N GLU A 253 -20.30 -11.93 16.84
CA GLU A 253 -20.51 -10.49 16.88
C GLU A 253 -19.22 -9.72 17.20
N GLN A 254 -18.49 -10.14 18.23
CA GLN A 254 -17.21 -9.52 18.60
C GLN A 254 -16.16 -9.63 17.48
N ALA A 255 -16.18 -10.71 16.70
CA ALA A 255 -15.23 -10.90 15.61
C ALA A 255 -15.59 -10.13 14.32
N ILE A 256 -16.83 -9.63 14.20
CA ILE A 256 -17.37 -9.04 12.96
C ILE A 256 -17.66 -7.55 13.09
N ASP A 257 -17.74 -7.01 14.31
CA ASP A 257 -18.08 -5.60 14.54
C ASP A 257 -17.07 -4.60 13.93
N GLU A 258 -15.81 -5.01 13.68
CA GLU A 258 -14.79 -4.18 13.01
C GLU A 258 -14.65 -4.44 11.48
N PRO A 259 -14.59 -5.68 10.95
CA PRO A 259 -14.29 -5.92 9.52
C PRO A 259 -15.46 -5.69 8.53
N ALA A 260 -16.65 -5.30 9.02
CA ALA A 260 -17.90 -5.35 8.26
C ALA A 260 -17.98 -4.35 7.08
N HIS A 261 -17.43 -3.15 7.24
CA HIS A 261 -17.58 -2.07 6.24
C HIS A 261 -16.70 -2.28 4.99
N ASP A 262 -15.64 -3.08 5.10
CA ASP A 262 -14.63 -3.21 4.04
C ASP A 262 -14.82 -4.45 3.14
N LEU A 263 -15.72 -5.36 3.53
CA LEU A 263 -16.08 -6.52 2.71
C LEU A 263 -16.66 -6.09 1.36
N ASP A 264 -17.29 -4.92 1.28
CA ASP A 264 -17.81 -4.38 0.03
C ASP A 264 -16.70 -3.93 -0.92
N VAL A 265 -15.59 -3.38 -0.38
CA VAL A 265 -14.39 -3.04 -1.17
C VAL A 265 -13.74 -4.30 -1.71
N LEU A 266 -13.54 -5.29 -0.84
CA LEU A 266 -12.99 -6.58 -1.23
C LEU A 266 -13.85 -7.27 -2.30
N ALA A 267 -15.18 -7.30 -2.11
CA ALA A 267 -16.10 -7.86 -3.12
C ALA A 267 -16.06 -7.07 -4.43
N GLY A 268 -15.90 -5.75 -4.38
CA GLY A 268 -15.76 -4.89 -5.55
C GLY A 268 -14.49 -5.19 -6.34
N LEU A 269 -13.35 -5.29 -5.66
CA LEU A 269 -12.05 -5.64 -6.25
C LEU A 269 -12.07 -7.03 -6.85
N LEU A 270 -12.53 -8.04 -6.10
CA LEU A 270 -12.67 -9.41 -6.60
C LEU A 270 -13.57 -9.47 -7.84
N ARG A 271 -14.71 -8.77 -7.82
CA ARG A 271 -15.62 -8.74 -8.98
C ARG A 271 -14.93 -8.16 -10.20
N MET A 272 -14.15 -7.10 -10.03
CA MET A 272 -13.42 -6.48 -11.12
C MET A 272 -12.37 -7.46 -11.68
N ILE A 273 -11.56 -8.09 -10.82
CA ILE A 273 -10.58 -9.10 -11.24
C ILE A 273 -11.28 -10.26 -11.98
N GLU A 274 -12.43 -10.72 -11.52
CA GLU A 274 -13.20 -11.81 -12.14
C GLU A 274 -13.81 -11.45 -13.51
N GLN A 275 -14.06 -10.17 -13.78
CA GLN A 275 -14.77 -9.71 -14.98
C GLN A 275 -13.84 -9.15 -16.07
N GLU A 276 -12.68 -8.63 -15.67
CA GLU A 276 -11.73 -8.03 -16.58
C GLU A 276 -11.07 -9.08 -17.49
N GLN A 277 -10.77 -8.70 -18.73
CA GLN A 277 -10.06 -9.57 -19.66
C GLN A 277 -8.57 -9.20 -19.68
N PHE A 278 -7.75 -10.10 -19.13
CA PHE A 278 -6.30 -9.92 -19.11
C PHE A 278 -5.61 -10.65 -20.25
N THR A 279 -4.54 -10.06 -20.77
CA THR A 279 -3.66 -10.68 -21.79
C THR A 279 -2.39 -11.28 -21.18
N CYS A 280 -1.92 -10.71 -20.08
CA CYS A 280 -0.72 -11.14 -19.36
C CYS A 280 -0.99 -12.48 -18.65
N PRO A 281 -0.11 -13.50 -18.82
CA PRO A 281 -0.25 -14.79 -18.16
C PRO A 281 -0.32 -14.69 -16.64
N HIS A 282 0.41 -13.75 -16.03
CA HIS A 282 0.43 -13.56 -14.58
C HIS A 282 -0.92 -13.09 -14.04
N LEU A 283 -1.54 -12.12 -14.71
CA LEU A 283 -2.87 -11.62 -14.34
C LEU A 283 -3.97 -12.67 -14.59
N GLN A 284 -3.85 -13.42 -15.68
CA GLN A 284 -4.73 -14.57 -15.95
C GLN A 284 -4.60 -15.65 -14.87
N HIS A 285 -3.38 -15.90 -14.38
CA HIS A 285 -3.14 -16.84 -13.29
C HIS A 285 -3.80 -16.37 -11.99
N LEU A 286 -3.63 -15.10 -11.62
CA LEU A 286 -4.31 -14.50 -10.46
C LEU A 286 -5.83 -14.63 -10.57
N GLN A 287 -6.40 -14.29 -11.73
CA GLN A 287 -7.83 -14.43 -12.00
C GLN A 287 -8.31 -15.89 -11.90
N ALA A 288 -7.59 -16.83 -12.52
CA ALA A 288 -7.91 -18.25 -12.49
C ALA A 288 -7.82 -18.82 -11.07
N SER A 289 -6.90 -18.34 -10.24
CA SER A 289 -6.73 -18.78 -8.86
C SER A 289 -7.90 -18.39 -7.93
N LEU A 290 -8.73 -17.42 -8.34
CA LEU A 290 -9.97 -17.08 -7.62
C LEU A 290 -11.09 -18.08 -7.87
N ALA A 291 -11.00 -18.88 -8.94
CA ALA A 291 -11.99 -19.89 -9.27
C ALA A 291 -11.95 -21.05 -8.26
N GLY A 292 -13.13 -21.44 -7.76
CA GLY A 292 -13.26 -22.61 -6.88
C GLY A 292 -14.56 -22.61 -6.08
N GLY A 293 -15.02 -23.80 -5.67
CA GLY A 293 -16.15 -23.95 -4.74
C GLY A 293 -17.53 -23.55 -5.30
N GLY A 294 -17.71 -23.58 -6.63
CA GLY A 294 -19.01 -23.45 -7.31
C GLY A 294 -19.62 -22.05 -7.38
N ARG A 295 -19.04 -21.04 -6.69
CA ARG A 295 -19.48 -19.63 -6.74
C ARG A 295 -18.26 -18.71 -6.89
N PRO A 296 -18.40 -17.57 -7.59
CA PRO A 296 -17.36 -16.54 -7.65
C PRO A 296 -16.99 -16.03 -6.25
N ALA A 297 -15.71 -15.72 -6.02
CA ALA A 297 -15.20 -15.19 -4.76
C ALA A 297 -15.88 -13.86 -4.41
N SER A 298 -16.13 -13.00 -5.41
CA SER A 298 -16.86 -11.74 -5.20
C SER A 298 -18.28 -11.96 -4.70
N ALA A 299 -18.97 -13.01 -5.15
CA ALA A 299 -20.32 -13.35 -4.75
C ALA A 299 -20.35 -13.93 -3.33
N GLU A 300 -19.32 -14.67 -2.92
CA GLU A 300 -19.16 -15.18 -1.56
C GLU A 300 -18.94 -14.05 -0.55
N ILE A 301 -18.00 -13.14 -0.82
CA ILE A 301 -17.72 -11.98 0.04
C ILE A 301 -18.91 -11.02 0.07
N ALA A 302 -19.53 -10.71 -1.07
CA ALA A 302 -20.76 -9.90 -1.09
C ALA A 302 -21.90 -10.58 -0.32
N GLY A 303 -21.95 -11.92 -0.35
CA GLY A 303 -22.88 -12.71 0.45
C GLY A 303 -22.61 -12.58 1.95
N LEU A 304 -21.35 -12.61 2.37
CA LEU A 304 -20.95 -12.35 3.76
C LEU A 304 -21.33 -10.94 4.19
N SER A 305 -20.93 -9.91 3.42
CA SER A 305 -21.25 -8.50 3.68
C SER A 305 -22.74 -8.31 3.94
N ARG A 306 -23.61 -8.84 3.07
CA ARG A 306 -25.06 -8.79 3.27
C ARG A 306 -25.53 -9.44 4.59
N ARG A 307 -24.98 -10.59 4.96
CA ARG A 307 -25.35 -11.27 6.23
C ARG A 307 -24.90 -10.48 7.44
N VAL A 308 -23.73 -9.86 7.38
CA VAL A 308 -23.20 -8.99 8.44
C VAL A 308 -24.08 -7.74 8.59
N ALA A 309 -24.44 -7.10 7.48
CA ALA A 309 -25.35 -5.95 7.49
C ALA A 309 -26.73 -6.32 8.07
N LEU A 310 -27.26 -7.51 7.74
CA LEU A 310 -28.50 -8.02 8.32
C LEU A 310 -28.35 -8.31 9.82
N LEU A 311 -27.24 -8.91 10.27
CA LEU A 311 -26.99 -9.09 11.71
C LEU A 311 -26.94 -7.75 12.44
N ALA A 312 -26.29 -6.74 11.87
CA ALA A 312 -26.18 -5.40 12.43
C ALA A 312 -27.53 -4.67 12.51
N SER A 313 -28.48 -4.94 11.60
CA SER A 313 -29.79 -4.27 11.57
C SER A 313 -30.63 -4.51 12.83
N ARG A 314 -30.33 -5.56 13.62
CA ARG A 314 -30.97 -5.82 14.93
C ARG A 314 -30.78 -4.69 15.94
N ARG A 315 -29.72 -3.87 15.77
CA ARG A 315 -29.41 -2.73 16.65
C ARG A 315 -30.30 -1.52 16.36
N ASN A 316 -31.08 -1.53 15.27
CA ASN A 316 -32.03 -0.46 14.98
C ASN A 316 -33.23 -0.53 15.93
N VAL A 317 -33.54 0.56 16.62
CA VAL A 317 -34.64 0.65 17.60
C VAL A 317 -35.98 0.19 17.03
N LEU A 318 -36.28 0.54 15.78
CA LEU A 318 -37.54 0.13 15.12
C LEU A 318 -37.60 -1.37 14.82
N PHE A 319 -36.46 -2.03 14.71
CA PHE A 319 -36.34 -3.44 14.33
C PHE A 319 -35.99 -4.34 15.52
N ALA A 320 -35.62 -3.80 16.68
CA ALA A 320 -35.17 -4.55 17.84
C ALA A 320 -36.22 -5.55 18.36
N LEU A 321 -37.48 -5.14 18.45
CA LEU A 321 -38.58 -6.00 18.92
C LEU A 321 -38.89 -7.14 17.91
N PRO A 322 -39.13 -6.86 16.61
CA PRO A 322 -39.24 -7.92 15.61
C PRO A 322 -38.02 -8.85 15.56
N ALA A 323 -36.80 -8.30 15.66
CA ALA A 323 -35.57 -9.06 15.65
C ALA A 323 -35.47 -10.04 16.82
N ALA A 324 -35.88 -9.63 18.02
CA ALA A 324 -35.91 -10.50 19.20
C ALA A 324 -36.91 -11.64 19.04
N LEU A 325 -38.13 -11.33 18.58
CA LEU A 325 -39.19 -12.32 18.34
C LEU A 325 -38.86 -13.30 17.22
N MET A 326 -38.03 -12.91 16.25
CA MET A 326 -37.64 -13.76 15.13
C MET A 326 -36.32 -14.53 15.34
N LEU A 327 -35.69 -14.42 16.52
CA LEU A 327 -34.32 -14.91 16.77
C LEU A 327 -33.32 -14.43 15.72
N TRP A 328 -33.51 -13.20 15.22
CA TRP A 328 -32.83 -12.68 14.05
C TRP A 328 -31.29 -12.69 14.20
N GLY A 329 -30.79 -12.20 15.34
CA GLY A 329 -29.35 -12.20 15.63
C GLY A 329 -28.76 -13.61 15.61
N THR A 330 -29.43 -14.57 16.25
CA THR A 330 -29.01 -15.98 16.27
C THR A 330 -29.02 -16.60 14.88
N GLN A 331 -30.06 -16.33 14.07
CA GLN A 331 -30.19 -16.87 12.72
C GLN A 331 -29.05 -16.41 11.80
N TRP A 332 -28.73 -15.11 11.82
CA TRP A 332 -27.67 -14.56 10.98
C TRP A 332 -26.27 -14.90 11.49
N ALA A 333 -26.05 -14.94 12.81
CA ALA A 333 -24.79 -15.42 13.37
C ALA A 333 -24.50 -16.87 12.94
N LEU A 334 -25.49 -17.77 13.05
CA LEU A 334 -25.36 -19.16 12.57
C LEU A 334 -25.22 -19.25 11.05
N ALA A 335 -25.82 -18.33 10.29
CA ALA A 335 -25.65 -18.26 8.84
C ALA A 335 -24.23 -17.84 8.45
N ILE A 336 -23.61 -16.95 9.23
CA ILE A 336 -22.22 -16.52 9.04
C ILE A 336 -21.27 -17.65 9.40
N GLU A 337 -21.49 -18.36 10.50
CA GLU A 337 -20.70 -19.56 10.85
C GLU A 337 -20.79 -20.66 9.78
N ALA A 338 -21.99 -20.97 9.30
CA ALA A 338 -22.18 -21.92 8.20
C ALA A 338 -21.54 -21.46 6.88
N TRP A 339 -21.37 -20.15 6.70
CA TRP A 339 -20.61 -19.61 5.57
C TRP A 339 -19.10 -19.76 5.81
N ARG A 340 -18.62 -19.43 7.01
CA ARG A 340 -17.21 -19.53 7.41
C ARG A 340 -16.68 -20.95 7.27
N ASP A 341 -17.48 -21.94 7.66
CA ASP A 341 -17.17 -23.36 7.51
C ASP A 341 -16.93 -23.77 6.05
N ARG A 342 -17.69 -23.21 5.11
CA ARG A 342 -17.62 -23.56 3.68
C ARG A 342 -16.63 -22.73 2.86
N ALA A 343 -16.44 -21.47 3.23
CA ALA A 343 -15.70 -20.50 2.41
C ALA A 343 -14.62 -19.72 3.17
N GLY A 344 -14.65 -19.71 4.51
CA GLY A 344 -13.72 -18.93 5.35
C GLY A 344 -12.26 -19.24 5.08
N ARG A 345 -11.92 -20.54 4.92
CA ARG A 345 -10.53 -20.98 4.63
C ARG A 345 -9.95 -20.43 3.32
N ARG A 346 -10.79 -19.91 2.41
CA ARG A 346 -10.37 -19.30 1.14
C ARG A 346 -10.10 -17.80 1.24
N ILE A 347 -10.55 -17.13 2.31
CA ILE A 347 -10.35 -15.67 2.48
C ILE A 347 -8.88 -15.27 2.45
N PRO A 348 -7.93 -15.96 3.15
CA PRO A 348 -6.53 -15.58 3.10
C PRO A 348 -5.99 -15.54 1.67
N HIS A 349 -6.29 -16.57 0.86
CA HIS A 349 -5.92 -16.62 -0.55
C HIS A 349 -6.54 -15.47 -1.35
N TRP A 350 -7.82 -15.16 -1.16
CA TRP A 350 -8.47 -14.04 -1.84
C TRP A 350 -7.84 -12.68 -1.48
N LEU A 351 -7.43 -12.51 -0.22
CA LEU A 351 -6.70 -11.31 0.21
C LEU A 351 -5.30 -11.24 -0.38
N ASP A 352 -4.61 -12.38 -0.55
CA ASP A 352 -3.30 -12.44 -1.21
C ASP A 352 -3.41 -12.04 -2.68
N VAL A 353 -4.39 -12.58 -3.40
CA VAL A 353 -4.65 -12.23 -4.81
C VAL A 353 -5.00 -10.76 -4.96
N VAL A 354 -5.88 -10.22 -4.10
CA VAL A 354 -6.25 -8.81 -4.13
C VAL A 354 -5.05 -7.92 -3.77
N GLY A 355 -4.26 -8.32 -2.77
CA GLY A 355 -3.07 -7.57 -2.35
C GLY A 355 -2.03 -7.46 -3.46
N GLU A 356 -1.74 -8.58 -4.14
CA GLU A 356 -0.84 -8.62 -5.29
C GLU A 356 -1.39 -7.81 -6.46
N PHE A 357 -2.66 -8.00 -6.80
CA PHE A 357 -3.30 -7.27 -7.89
C PHE A 357 -3.27 -5.75 -7.66
N GLU A 358 -3.60 -5.28 -6.45
CA GLU A 358 -3.53 -3.85 -6.12
C GLU A 358 -2.11 -3.29 -6.17
N ALA A 359 -1.11 -4.06 -5.73
CA ALA A 359 0.29 -3.64 -5.84
C ALA A 359 0.73 -3.53 -7.32
N LEU A 360 0.31 -4.47 -8.20
CA LEU A 360 0.54 -4.36 -9.64
C LEU A 360 -0.16 -3.14 -10.26
N VAL A 361 -1.40 -2.85 -9.83
CA VAL A 361 -2.14 -1.67 -10.28
C VAL A 361 -1.44 -0.39 -9.84
N ALA A 362 -0.90 -0.34 -8.63
CA ALA A 362 -0.13 0.80 -8.12
C ALA A 362 1.12 1.05 -8.97
N LEU A 363 1.89 0.00 -9.27
CA LEU A 363 3.03 0.07 -10.17
C LEU A 363 2.62 0.44 -11.61
N GLY A 364 1.47 -0.04 -12.10
CA GLY A 364 0.89 0.36 -13.39
C GLY A 364 0.49 1.83 -13.41
N GLY A 365 -0.03 2.33 -12.29
CA GLY A 365 -0.26 3.74 -12.00
C GLY A 365 1.00 4.57 -12.21
N PHE A 366 2.05 4.19 -11.48
CA PHE A 366 3.37 4.83 -11.55
C PHE A 366 3.97 4.80 -12.95
N ALA A 367 3.87 3.66 -13.66
CA ALA A 367 4.37 3.51 -15.02
C ALA A 367 3.61 4.38 -16.04
N ALA A 368 2.28 4.47 -15.93
CA ALA A 368 1.51 5.33 -16.81
C ALA A 368 1.86 6.80 -16.59
N GLU A 369 1.99 7.22 -15.33
CA GLU A 369 2.32 8.60 -14.96
C GLU A 369 3.72 9.03 -15.42
N HIS A 370 4.63 8.08 -15.67
CA HIS A 370 6.01 8.31 -16.11
C HIS A 370 6.31 7.52 -17.39
N PRO A 371 5.76 7.92 -18.55
CA PRO A 371 5.92 7.18 -19.81
C PRO A 371 7.38 7.11 -20.30
N ASP A 372 8.23 8.04 -19.86
CA ASP A 372 9.65 8.07 -20.22
C ASP A 372 10.51 7.13 -19.35
N TYR A 373 9.94 6.47 -18.34
CA TYR A 373 10.66 5.51 -17.52
C TYR A 373 10.70 4.16 -18.21
N VAL A 374 11.84 3.47 -18.08
CA VAL A 374 12.09 2.22 -18.80
C VAL A 374 11.94 1.03 -17.86
N PHE A 375 11.43 -0.09 -18.37
CA PHE A 375 11.46 -1.35 -17.64
C PHE A 375 12.84 -1.98 -17.76
N PRO A 376 13.56 -2.23 -16.66
CA PRO A 376 14.90 -2.79 -16.71
C PRO A 376 14.95 -4.18 -17.35
N GLU A 377 16.03 -4.45 -18.06
CA GLU A 377 16.34 -5.79 -18.56
C GLU A 377 16.93 -6.65 -17.43
N LEU A 378 16.20 -7.70 -17.06
CA LEU A 378 16.60 -8.62 -16.00
C LEU A 378 17.33 -9.81 -16.62
N ILE A 379 18.65 -9.86 -16.48
CA ILE A 379 19.50 -10.94 -17.02
C ILE A 379 20.01 -11.85 -15.91
N ASP A 380 20.43 -13.06 -16.27
CA ASP A 380 21.02 -14.01 -15.31
C ASP A 380 22.55 -13.99 -15.43
N GLY A 381 23.26 -14.25 -14.35
CA GLY A 381 24.72 -14.17 -14.33
C GLY A 381 25.29 -13.63 -13.02
N PRO A 382 26.61 -13.35 -12.98
CA PRO A 382 27.25 -12.75 -11.82
C PRO A 382 26.75 -11.32 -11.56
N ALA A 383 26.96 -10.81 -10.34
CA ALA A 383 26.55 -9.47 -9.93
C ALA A 383 26.96 -8.40 -10.94
N GLN A 384 25.97 -7.67 -11.45
CA GLN A 384 26.12 -6.67 -12.48
C GLN A 384 24.95 -5.68 -12.43
N VAL A 385 25.27 -4.39 -12.58
CA VAL A 385 24.29 -3.32 -12.83
C VAL A 385 24.86 -2.38 -13.88
N ARG A 386 24.08 -2.13 -14.93
CA ARG A 386 24.35 -1.09 -15.92
C ARG A 386 23.14 -0.20 -16.08
N ALA A 387 23.35 1.10 -16.15
CA ALA A 387 22.29 2.04 -16.43
C ALA A 387 22.82 3.26 -17.18
N ASP A 388 22.04 3.70 -18.17
CA ASP A 388 22.29 4.90 -18.95
C ASP A 388 21.37 6.02 -18.45
N ALA A 389 21.93 7.19 -18.16
CA ALA A 389 21.20 8.36 -17.70
C ALA A 389 20.22 8.05 -16.54
N LEU A 390 20.70 7.35 -15.52
CA LEU A 390 19.94 7.00 -14.32
C LEU A 390 19.75 8.23 -13.43
N ALA A 391 18.52 8.44 -12.95
CA ALA A 391 18.19 9.53 -12.03
C ALA A 391 17.20 9.07 -10.95
N HIS A 392 17.19 9.76 -9.81
CA HIS A 392 16.24 9.45 -8.73
C HIS A 392 14.81 9.87 -9.13
N PRO A 393 13.78 9.02 -8.95
CA PRO A 393 12.40 9.34 -9.32
C PRO A 393 11.83 10.53 -8.51
N ALA A 394 12.16 10.60 -7.20
CA ALA A 394 11.67 11.67 -6.34
C ALA A 394 12.24 13.07 -6.65
N LEU A 395 13.35 13.19 -7.39
CA LEU A 395 13.97 14.48 -7.70
C LEU A 395 13.34 15.19 -8.90
N GLY A 396 12.48 14.51 -9.66
CA GLY A 396 11.84 15.09 -10.83
C GLY A 396 12.80 15.77 -11.80
N THR A 397 12.37 16.85 -12.45
CA THR A 397 13.19 17.58 -13.43
C THR A 397 14.49 18.16 -12.86
N ALA A 398 14.60 18.34 -11.54
CA ALA A 398 15.83 18.79 -10.88
C ALA A 398 16.92 17.71 -10.75
N GLY A 399 16.56 16.43 -10.89
CA GLY A 399 17.51 15.32 -10.79
C GLY A 399 18.41 15.22 -12.02
N VAL A 400 19.74 15.36 -11.81
CA VAL A 400 20.75 15.16 -12.85
C VAL A 400 20.99 13.66 -13.06
N ALA A 401 20.87 13.23 -14.32
CA ALA A 401 21.07 11.85 -14.72
C ALA A 401 22.56 11.50 -14.87
N ASN A 402 22.95 10.29 -14.45
CA ASN A 402 24.32 9.78 -14.51
C ASN A 402 24.36 8.34 -15.01
N ASP A 403 25.45 7.96 -15.64
CA ASP A 403 25.67 6.58 -16.10
C ASP A 403 26.26 5.71 -14.97
N LEU A 404 25.97 4.42 -15.01
CA LEU A 404 26.49 3.42 -14.08
C LEU A 404 26.90 2.16 -14.83
N ALA A 405 28.09 1.64 -14.52
CA ALA A 405 28.51 0.31 -14.92
C ALA A 405 29.28 -0.34 -13.77
N LEU A 406 28.77 -1.47 -13.28
CA LEU A 406 29.38 -2.29 -12.23
C LEU A 406 29.29 -3.77 -12.60
N GLY A 407 30.41 -4.50 -12.46
CA GLY A 407 30.49 -5.93 -12.72
C GLY A 407 30.37 -6.32 -14.20
N GLY A 408 30.47 -7.63 -14.47
CA GLY A 408 30.61 -8.14 -15.83
C GLY A 408 31.99 -7.81 -16.40
N ASP A 409 32.06 -6.94 -17.41
CA ASP A 409 33.30 -6.38 -17.95
C ASP A 409 33.72 -5.05 -17.29
N ALA A 410 32.91 -4.55 -16.35
CA ALA A 410 33.14 -3.31 -15.63
C ALA A 410 33.68 -3.58 -14.22
N PRO A 411 34.35 -2.60 -13.58
CA PRO A 411 34.83 -2.74 -12.21
C PRO A 411 33.71 -3.16 -11.25
N ARG A 412 34.02 -4.01 -10.27
CA ARG A 412 33.08 -4.39 -9.20
C ARG A 412 32.93 -3.31 -8.14
N LEU A 413 34.00 -2.56 -7.87
CA LEU A 413 34.02 -1.49 -6.88
C LEU A 413 34.20 -0.13 -7.55
N MET A 414 33.31 0.80 -7.26
CA MET A 414 33.50 2.21 -7.59
C MET A 414 33.73 3.02 -6.32
N VAL A 415 34.92 3.62 -6.18
CA VAL A 415 35.22 4.55 -5.10
C VAL A 415 34.88 5.96 -5.57
N VAL A 416 33.89 6.57 -4.93
CA VAL A 416 33.34 7.87 -5.32
C VAL A 416 33.82 8.95 -4.36
N SER A 417 34.61 9.89 -4.86
CA SER A 417 35.11 11.04 -4.11
C SER A 417 34.35 12.33 -4.44
N GLY A 418 34.51 13.35 -3.60
CA GLY A 418 33.88 14.66 -3.77
C GLY A 418 33.56 15.33 -2.44
N SER A 419 33.29 16.63 -2.48
CA SER A 419 32.93 17.40 -1.28
C SER A 419 31.62 16.94 -0.64
N ASN A 420 31.35 17.41 0.57
CA ASN A 420 30.00 17.30 1.12
C ASN A 420 29.03 18.10 0.23
N MET A 421 27.77 17.63 0.16
CA MET A 421 26.71 18.21 -0.69
C MET A 421 26.87 18.03 -2.21
N SER A 422 27.93 17.38 -2.71
CA SER A 422 28.14 17.16 -4.15
C SER A 422 27.23 16.11 -4.79
N GLY A 423 26.37 15.45 -4.02
CA GLY A 423 25.41 14.45 -4.50
C GLY A 423 25.79 12.98 -4.25
N LYS A 424 26.92 12.70 -3.57
CA LYS A 424 27.40 11.33 -3.25
C LYS A 424 26.32 10.40 -2.66
N SER A 425 25.73 10.77 -1.52
CA SER A 425 24.70 9.95 -0.85
C SER A 425 23.43 9.84 -1.70
N THR A 426 23.08 10.90 -2.44
CA THR A 426 21.95 10.90 -3.38
C THR A 426 22.16 9.89 -4.51
N TRP A 427 23.39 9.75 -4.99
CA TRP A 427 23.75 8.77 -6.01
C TRP A 427 23.63 7.33 -5.48
N LEU A 428 24.14 7.05 -4.28
CA LEU A 428 23.93 5.76 -3.62
C LEU A 428 22.45 5.41 -3.51
N ARG A 429 21.62 6.36 -3.04
CA ARG A 429 20.15 6.16 -2.96
C ARG A 429 19.52 5.94 -4.33
N THR A 430 19.95 6.68 -5.35
CA THR A 430 19.45 6.53 -6.73
C THR A 430 19.63 5.11 -7.23
N ILE A 431 20.82 4.54 -7.05
CA ILE A 431 21.14 3.17 -7.49
C ILE A 431 20.32 2.16 -6.68
N GLY A 432 20.31 2.27 -5.35
CA GLY A 432 19.55 1.36 -4.50
C GLY A 432 18.06 1.37 -4.81
N THR A 433 17.46 2.55 -4.91
CA THR A 433 16.05 2.77 -5.29
C THR A 433 15.74 2.19 -6.66
N ALA A 434 16.62 2.37 -7.65
CA ALA A 434 16.43 1.82 -8.99
C ALA A 434 16.45 0.28 -8.98
N VAL A 435 17.36 -0.34 -8.22
CA VAL A 435 17.40 -1.80 -8.08
C VAL A 435 16.18 -2.33 -7.35
N VAL A 436 15.70 -1.64 -6.29
CA VAL A 436 14.43 -1.99 -5.62
C VAL A 436 13.27 -1.96 -6.62
N LEU A 437 13.09 -0.84 -7.34
CA LEU A 437 12.03 -0.70 -8.36
C LEU A 437 12.11 -1.80 -9.43
N ALA A 438 13.32 -2.06 -9.95
CA ALA A 438 13.56 -3.11 -10.94
C ALA A 438 13.11 -4.49 -10.44
N ARG A 439 13.47 -4.84 -9.20
CA ARG A 439 13.16 -6.12 -8.56
C ARG A 439 11.69 -6.25 -8.14
N MET A 440 10.98 -5.14 -8.01
CA MET A 440 9.52 -5.14 -7.83
C MET A 440 8.77 -5.40 -9.15
N GLY A 441 9.42 -5.18 -10.30
CA GLY A 441 8.81 -5.19 -11.62
C GLY A 441 8.30 -3.81 -12.08
N ALA A 442 8.74 -2.74 -11.42
CA ALA A 442 8.41 -1.36 -11.78
C ALA A 442 9.39 -0.79 -12.82
N PRO A 443 8.99 0.25 -13.59
CA PRO A 443 9.94 0.97 -14.43
C PRO A 443 10.85 1.87 -13.58
N VAL A 444 12.00 2.23 -14.15
CA VAL A 444 13.01 3.09 -13.53
C VAL A 444 13.25 4.32 -14.38
N ARG A 445 13.67 5.40 -13.74
CA ARG A 445 14.05 6.64 -14.43
C ARG A 445 15.48 6.52 -14.98
N ALA A 446 15.58 5.94 -16.17
CA ALA A 446 16.81 5.79 -16.93
C ALA A 446 16.48 5.77 -18.43
N ARG A 447 17.50 5.93 -19.29
CA ARG A 447 17.36 5.65 -20.73
C ARG A 447 17.42 4.14 -21.01
N ALA A 448 18.23 3.42 -20.25
CA ALA A 448 18.34 1.97 -20.29
C ALA A 448 18.85 1.48 -18.92
N MET A 449 18.46 0.27 -18.51
CA MET A 449 19.01 -0.37 -17.32
C MET A 449 19.00 -1.89 -17.50
N THR A 450 20.11 -2.54 -17.17
CA THR A 450 20.26 -3.99 -17.17
C THR A 450 20.88 -4.42 -15.85
N LEU A 451 20.37 -5.50 -15.25
CA LEU A 451 20.88 -6.00 -13.96
C LEU A 451 20.70 -7.51 -13.80
N THR A 452 21.59 -8.09 -12.99
CA THR A 452 21.48 -9.46 -12.48
C THR A 452 20.77 -9.52 -11.12
N PRO A 453 20.48 -10.71 -10.57
CA PRO A 453 19.87 -10.81 -9.25
C PRO A 453 20.76 -10.23 -8.15
N LEU A 454 20.29 -9.16 -7.49
CA LEU A 454 21.04 -8.46 -6.46
C LEU A 454 20.26 -8.34 -5.16
N ALA A 455 20.90 -8.73 -4.06
CA ALA A 455 20.53 -8.37 -2.71
C ALA A 455 21.27 -7.10 -2.29
N ILE A 456 20.56 -6.14 -1.72
CA ILE A 456 21.13 -4.83 -1.37
C ILE A 456 21.62 -4.85 0.08
N GLY A 457 22.84 -4.39 0.31
CA GLY A 457 23.35 -4.01 1.63
C GLY A 457 23.77 -2.55 1.62
N ALA A 458 23.12 -1.72 2.43
CA ALA A 458 23.40 -0.29 2.48
C ALA A 458 23.85 0.16 3.87
N SER A 459 24.74 1.15 3.90
CA SER A 459 25.13 1.87 5.11
C SER A 459 25.37 3.32 4.71
N ILE A 460 24.31 4.13 4.72
CA ILE A 460 24.30 5.55 4.29
C ILE A 460 23.95 6.46 5.47
N ARG A 461 22.96 6.07 6.27
CA ARG A 461 22.51 6.74 7.49
C ARG A 461 22.90 5.89 8.68
N VAL A 462 23.85 6.39 9.47
CA VAL A 462 24.08 5.84 10.81
C VAL A 462 23.22 6.65 11.78
N LEU A 463 22.08 6.08 12.17
CA LEU A 463 21.21 6.62 13.21
C LEU A 463 21.74 6.19 14.59
N ASP A 464 21.76 7.13 15.53
CA ASP A 464 22.11 6.85 16.93
C ASP A 464 20.94 6.13 17.62
N SER A 465 21.23 5.10 18.42
CA SER A 465 20.26 4.53 19.37
C SER A 465 20.63 4.99 20.77
N LEU A 466 20.10 6.15 21.17
CA LEU A 466 20.23 6.65 22.55
C LEU A 466 19.63 5.67 23.58
N THR A 467 18.64 4.89 23.16
CA THR A 467 17.92 3.90 23.97
C THR A 467 18.69 2.60 24.20
N GLU A 468 19.59 2.21 23.30
CA GLU A 468 20.38 0.96 23.44
C GLU A 468 21.78 1.17 24.01
N GLY A 469 22.18 2.40 24.30
CA GLY A 469 23.52 2.72 24.83
C GLY A 469 24.67 2.33 23.89
N ARG A 470 24.40 2.07 22.60
CA ARG A 470 25.41 1.71 21.61
C ARG A 470 25.99 2.96 20.96
N SER A 471 27.31 3.02 20.83
CA SER A 471 27.96 4.12 20.12
C SER A 471 27.66 4.02 18.61
N ARG A 472 27.56 5.19 17.96
CA ARG A 472 27.39 5.32 16.50
C ARG A 472 28.35 4.41 15.71
N PHE A 473 29.62 4.41 16.12
CA PHE A 473 30.67 3.60 15.50
C PHE A 473 30.41 2.10 15.63
N PHE A 474 29.95 1.62 16.79
CA PHE A 474 29.67 0.20 16.96
C PHE A 474 28.47 -0.26 16.11
N SER A 475 27.41 0.54 16.04
CA SER A 475 26.26 0.27 15.17
C SER A 475 26.65 0.25 13.69
N GLU A 476 27.54 1.15 13.26
CA GLU A 476 28.12 1.16 11.92
C GLU A 476 28.91 -0.13 11.64
N VAL A 477 29.78 -0.56 12.56
CA VAL A 477 30.56 -1.81 12.43
C VAL A 477 29.66 -3.04 12.33
N LEU A 478 28.60 -3.12 13.15
CA LEU A 478 27.63 -4.23 13.07
C LEU A 478 26.90 -4.25 11.72
N ARG A 479 26.54 -3.08 11.18
CA ARG A 479 25.91 -2.98 9.86
C ARG A 479 26.86 -3.43 8.75
N LEU A 480 28.11 -2.96 8.76
CA LEU A 480 29.15 -3.39 7.81
C LEU A 480 29.39 -4.90 7.89
N LYS A 481 29.43 -5.46 9.10
CA LYS A 481 29.54 -6.91 9.31
C LYS A 481 28.37 -7.64 8.65
N ALA A 482 27.13 -7.20 8.86
CA ALA A 482 25.95 -7.83 8.27
C ALA A 482 25.98 -7.81 6.73
N ILE A 483 26.48 -6.72 6.12
CA ILE A 483 26.66 -6.63 4.67
C ILE A 483 27.73 -7.62 4.18
N VAL A 484 28.86 -7.72 4.88
CA VAL A 484 29.92 -8.70 4.55
C VAL A 484 29.41 -10.14 4.71
N ASP A 485 28.65 -10.43 5.76
CA ASP A 485 28.05 -11.75 5.97
C ASP A 485 27.06 -12.10 4.86
N LEU A 486 26.21 -11.14 4.43
CA LEU A 486 25.31 -11.30 3.30
C LEU A 486 26.08 -11.65 2.02
N ALA A 487 27.17 -10.94 1.73
CA ALA A 487 28.02 -11.17 0.57
C ALA A 487 28.71 -12.55 0.60
N ARG A 488 29.11 -13.03 1.79
CA ARG A 488 29.64 -14.40 1.97
C ARG A 488 28.57 -15.47 1.79
N GLN A 489 27.35 -15.24 2.28
CA GLN A 489 26.24 -16.18 2.16
C GLN A 489 25.69 -16.26 0.74
N ARG A 490 25.80 -15.18 -0.04
CA ARG A 490 25.32 -15.10 -1.42
C ARG A 490 26.38 -14.53 -2.38
N PRO A 491 27.49 -15.27 -2.58
CA PRO A 491 28.60 -14.80 -3.42
C PRO A 491 28.13 -14.40 -4.81
N GLY A 492 28.64 -13.28 -5.33
CA GLY A 492 28.32 -12.82 -6.67
C GLY A 492 26.88 -12.34 -6.88
N THR A 493 26.13 -12.03 -5.83
CA THR A 493 24.72 -11.55 -5.96
C THR A 493 24.39 -10.40 -5.00
N VAL A 494 25.41 -9.66 -4.53
CA VAL A 494 25.22 -8.55 -3.58
C VAL A 494 25.62 -7.23 -4.22
N LEU A 495 24.75 -6.22 -4.03
CA LEU A 495 25.03 -4.82 -4.26
C LEU A 495 25.31 -4.13 -2.91
N PHE A 496 26.52 -3.63 -2.70
CA PHE A 496 26.85 -2.85 -1.51
C PHE A 496 26.86 -1.34 -1.81
N LEU A 497 26.27 -0.55 -0.90
CA LEU A 497 26.17 0.91 -1.01
C LEU A 497 26.62 1.53 0.31
N LEU A 498 27.86 2.01 0.35
CA LEU A 498 28.51 2.40 1.59
C LEU A 498 28.90 3.88 1.56
N ASP A 499 28.46 4.64 2.55
CA ASP A 499 28.76 6.07 2.69
C ASP A 499 29.69 6.33 3.88
N GLU A 500 30.85 6.95 3.61
CA GLU A 500 31.81 7.42 4.60
C GLU A 500 32.15 6.40 5.71
N ILE A 501 32.48 5.18 5.29
CA ILE A 501 32.70 4.05 6.20
C ILE A 501 33.78 4.31 7.25
N LEU A 502 33.50 3.89 8.48
CA LEU A 502 34.38 4.00 9.65
C LEU A 502 34.79 5.46 9.92
N SER A 503 33.88 6.41 9.68
CA SER A 503 34.10 7.84 9.96
C SER A 503 34.37 8.13 11.45
N GLY A 504 33.90 7.26 12.36
CA GLY A 504 34.03 7.43 13.81
C GLY A 504 35.36 7.02 14.46
N THR A 505 36.39 6.60 13.69
CA THR A 505 37.71 6.21 14.22
C THR A 505 38.86 7.08 13.68
N ASN A 506 40.09 6.86 14.15
CA ASN A 506 41.27 7.57 13.67
C ASN A 506 41.54 7.27 12.17
N SER A 507 42.21 8.18 11.47
CA SER A 507 42.42 8.09 10.01
C SER A 507 43.30 6.93 9.56
N HIS A 508 44.07 6.32 10.46
CA HIS A 508 44.89 5.15 10.14
C HIS A 508 44.05 3.87 10.17
N ASP A 509 43.35 3.64 11.27
CA ASP A 509 42.45 2.50 11.49
C ASP A 509 41.28 2.50 10.50
N ARG A 510 40.73 3.69 10.21
CA ARG A 510 39.69 3.87 9.19
C ARG A 510 40.15 3.34 7.84
N ARG A 511 41.35 3.69 7.41
CA ARG A 511 41.90 3.29 6.10
C ARG A 511 42.08 1.79 6.01
N ILE A 512 42.74 1.19 7.01
CA ILE A 512 43.00 -0.25 7.07
C ILE A 512 41.68 -1.03 7.11
N GLY A 513 40.74 -0.61 7.97
CA GLY A 513 39.45 -1.26 8.11
C GLY A 513 38.60 -1.15 6.85
N ALA A 514 38.51 0.04 6.26
CA ALA A 514 37.76 0.29 5.03
C ALA A 514 38.32 -0.52 3.86
N GLU A 515 39.65 -0.52 3.69
CA GLU A 515 40.32 -1.31 2.66
C GLU A 515 40.07 -2.82 2.82
N ALA A 516 40.16 -3.33 4.05
CA ALA A 516 39.90 -4.74 4.35
C ALA A 516 38.45 -5.13 4.02
N ILE A 517 37.48 -4.28 4.36
CA ILE A 517 36.06 -4.50 4.07
C ILE A 517 35.82 -4.48 2.56
N MET A 518 36.29 -3.45 1.86
CA MET A 518 36.15 -3.33 0.40
C MET A 518 36.76 -4.53 -0.33
N THR A 519 38.00 -4.90 0.02
CA THR A 519 38.69 -6.05 -0.55
C THR A 519 37.92 -7.35 -0.31
N THR A 520 37.36 -7.52 0.89
CA THR A 520 36.56 -8.71 1.22
C THR A 520 35.29 -8.76 0.37
N LEU A 521 34.57 -7.66 0.23
CA LEU A 521 33.34 -7.58 -0.58
C LEU A 521 33.64 -7.91 -2.05
N VAL A 522 34.65 -7.28 -2.64
CA VAL A 522 35.07 -7.55 -4.02
C VAL A 522 35.44 -9.03 -4.23
N ARG A 523 36.18 -9.64 -3.29
CA ARG A 523 36.56 -11.07 -3.35
C ARG A 523 35.38 -12.03 -3.28
N THR A 524 34.26 -11.65 -2.65
CA THR A 524 33.03 -12.46 -2.69
C THR A 524 32.29 -12.35 -4.03
N GLY A 525 32.78 -11.53 -4.95
CA GLY A 525 32.16 -11.24 -6.24
C GLY A 525 31.03 -10.21 -6.17
N ALA A 526 30.81 -9.58 -5.01
CA ALA A 526 29.83 -8.51 -4.85
C ALA A 526 30.26 -7.26 -5.65
N VAL A 527 29.28 -6.44 -6.04
CA VAL A 527 29.50 -5.17 -6.73
C VAL A 527 28.97 -4.02 -5.89
N GLY A 528 29.50 -2.81 -6.06
CA GLY A 528 29.01 -1.69 -5.29
C GLY A 528 29.85 -0.44 -5.33
N LEU A 529 29.41 0.52 -4.51
CA LEU A 529 30.01 1.84 -4.41
C LEU A 529 30.38 2.14 -2.97
N VAL A 530 31.50 2.84 -2.82
CA VAL A 530 31.96 3.42 -1.56
C VAL A 530 32.18 4.90 -1.78
N THR A 531 31.46 5.74 -1.08
CA THR A 531 31.71 7.19 -1.08
C THR A 531 32.65 7.57 0.04
N THR A 532 33.60 8.46 -0.26
CA THR A 532 34.63 8.88 0.68
C THR A 532 35.04 10.34 0.45
N HIS A 533 35.42 11.02 1.53
CA HIS A 533 36.18 12.27 1.47
C HIS A 533 37.69 12.04 1.72
N ASP A 534 38.09 10.85 2.17
CA ASP A 534 39.48 10.48 2.39
C ASP A 534 40.12 10.05 1.07
N LEU A 535 40.98 10.90 0.52
CA LEU A 535 41.76 10.64 -0.69
C LEU A 535 42.68 9.42 -0.55
N ALA A 536 43.02 8.99 0.67
CA ALA A 536 43.79 7.77 0.85
C ALA A 536 43.02 6.51 0.42
N LEU A 537 41.69 6.52 0.51
CA LEU A 537 40.86 5.42 0.02
C LEU A 537 40.76 5.43 -1.52
N ALA A 538 41.06 6.55 -2.17
CA ALA A 538 41.18 6.62 -3.63
C ALA A 538 42.41 5.88 -4.17
N ALA A 539 43.34 5.45 -3.31
CA ALA A 539 44.46 4.57 -3.70
C ALA A 539 44.08 3.08 -3.73
N VAL A 540 42.91 2.69 -3.19
CA VAL A 540 42.47 1.27 -3.17
C VAL A 540 42.31 0.70 -4.58
N PRO A 541 41.75 1.42 -5.56
CA PRO A 541 41.71 0.95 -6.95
C PRO A 541 43.08 0.61 -7.56
N GLU A 542 44.17 1.23 -7.12
CA GLU A 542 45.52 0.89 -7.60
C GLU A 542 45.96 -0.53 -7.17
N ARG A 543 45.37 -1.06 -6.08
CA ARG A 543 45.66 -2.40 -5.53
C ARG A 543 44.69 -3.47 -6.02
N LEU A 544 43.51 -3.06 -6.50
CA LEU A 544 42.46 -3.92 -7.04
C LEU A 544 42.31 -3.64 -8.54
N VAL A 545 43.42 -3.77 -9.27
CA VAL A 545 43.47 -3.54 -10.72
C VAL A 545 42.39 -4.36 -11.42
N ASP A 546 41.72 -3.73 -12.39
CA ASP A 546 40.58 -4.26 -13.16
C ASP A 546 39.28 -4.50 -12.36
N GLU A 547 39.35 -4.64 -11.04
CA GLU A 547 38.20 -4.90 -10.17
C GLU A 547 37.64 -3.62 -9.52
N ALA A 548 38.41 -2.53 -9.50
CA ALA A 548 38.01 -1.28 -8.88
C ALA A 548 38.37 -0.04 -9.72
N ALA A 549 37.54 1.00 -9.66
CA ALA A 549 37.77 2.28 -10.32
C ALA A 549 37.41 3.47 -9.43
N ASN A 550 38.07 4.59 -9.69
CA ASN A 550 37.73 5.87 -9.07
C ASN A 550 36.73 6.65 -9.92
N ALA A 551 35.80 7.32 -9.25
CA ALA A 551 34.95 8.34 -9.82
C ALA A 551 34.81 9.51 -8.85
N HIS A 552 34.32 10.65 -9.34
CA HIS A 552 34.10 11.80 -8.49
C HIS A 552 32.97 12.71 -8.96
N PHE A 553 32.41 13.44 -8.00
CA PHE A 553 31.61 14.64 -8.25
C PHE A 553 32.49 15.87 -8.05
N ALA A 554 32.47 16.79 -9.02
CA ALA A 554 33.23 18.02 -8.98
C ALA A 554 32.41 19.15 -8.32
N ASP A 555 33.10 20.01 -7.61
CA ASP A 555 32.60 21.29 -7.13
C ASP A 555 33.24 22.44 -7.90
N GLN A 556 32.48 23.50 -8.13
CA GLN A 556 32.97 24.72 -8.76
C GLN A 556 32.77 25.90 -7.82
N PHE A 557 33.80 26.73 -7.70
CA PHE A 557 33.73 27.97 -6.95
C PHE A 557 33.50 29.14 -7.91
N VAL A 558 32.27 29.63 -7.97
CA VAL A 558 31.85 30.72 -8.87
C VAL A 558 31.17 31.80 -8.02
N ASP A 559 31.53 33.07 -8.22
CA ASP A 559 30.91 34.22 -7.53
C ASP A 559 30.84 34.11 -6.00
N ARG A 560 31.92 33.60 -5.38
CA ARG A 560 32.01 33.32 -3.92
C ARG A 560 30.99 32.29 -3.41
N GLN A 561 30.38 31.51 -4.30
CA GLN A 561 29.47 30.43 -3.96
C GLN A 561 29.97 29.10 -4.52
N MET A 562 29.72 28.05 -3.75
CA MET A 562 30.00 26.69 -4.17
C MET A 562 28.82 26.17 -5.00
N THR A 563 29.07 25.80 -6.24
CA THR A 563 28.07 25.27 -7.18
C THR A 563 28.43 23.84 -7.56
N PHE A 564 27.40 23.02 -7.80
CA PHE A 564 27.54 21.61 -8.12
C PHE A 564 26.75 21.30 -9.38
N ASP A 565 27.37 20.64 -10.35
CA ASP A 565 26.67 20.16 -11.55
C ASP A 565 26.11 18.75 -11.39
N TYR A 566 26.42 18.08 -10.28
CA TYR A 566 25.96 16.73 -9.93
C TYR A 566 26.27 15.68 -11.00
N ARG A 567 27.32 15.88 -11.82
CA ARG A 567 27.78 14.92 -12.81
C ARG A 567 28.95 14.09 -12.31
N LEU A 568 28.78 12.77 -12.35
CA LEU A 568 29.80 11.80 -12.03
C LEU A 568 30.83 11.75 -13.17
N ARG A 569 32.11 11.81 -12.80
CA ARG A 569 33.24 11.78 -13.72
C ARG A 569 34.21 10.67 -13.34
N PRO A 570 34.88 10.03 -14.31
CA PRO A 570 35.93 9.05 -13.99
C PRO A 570 37.15 9.72 -13.34
N GLY A 571 37.88 8.95 -12.52
CA GLY A 571 39.09 9.40 -11.85
C GLY A 571 38.85 10.04 -10.48
N VAL A 572 39.93 10.53 -9.87
CA VAL A 572 39.95 11.17 -8.55
C VAL A 572 39.80 12.68 -8.69
N VAL A 573 39.19 13.34 -7.71
CA VAL A 573 39.16 14.81 -7.61
C VAL A 573 40.60 15.36 -7.61
N GLN A 574 40.92 16.27 -8.53
CA GLN A 574 42.25 16.89 -8.61
C GLN A 574 42.41 18.13 -7.72
N THR A 575 41.32 18.85 -7.44
CA THR A 575 41.33 20.10 -6.65
C THR A 575 40.08 20.18 -5.77
N SER A 576 40.25 20.43 -4.46
CA SER A 576 39.17 20.67 -3.51
C SER A 576 39.09 22.17 -3.19
N ASN A 577 37.96 22.82 -3.48
CA ASN A 577 37.80 24.27 -3.26
C ASN A 577 37.40 24.62 -1.81
N ALA A 578 37.48 23.68 -0.87
CA ALA A 578 37.11 23.92 0.53
C ALA A 578 37.94 25.04 1.19
N LEU A 579 39.21 25.18 0.83
CA LEU A 579 40.07 26.28 1.29
C LEU A 579 39.62 27.64 0.75
N ALA A 580 39.23 27.70 -0.53
CA ALA A 580 38.68 28.90 -1.15
C ALA A 580 37.35 29.34 -0.50
N LEU A 581 36.52 28.37 -0.09
CA LEU A 581 35.28 28.63 0.65
C LEU A 581 35.56 29.23 2.04
N LEU A 582 36.52 28.67 2.79
CA LEU A 582 36.90 29.20 4.11
C LEU A 582 37.45 30.62 4.01
N GLN A 583 38.30 30.88 3.00
CA GLN A 583 38.82 32.23 2.71
C GLN A 583 37.71 33.22 2.33
N ALA A 584 36.74 32.82 1.50
CA ALA A 584 35.61 33.66 1.13
C ALA A 584 34.63 33.90 2.29
N ALA A 585 34.56 33.00 3.26
CA ALA A 585 33.82 33.16 4.52
C ALA A 585 34.56 34.05 5.54
N GLY A 586 35.74 34.59 5.20
CA GLY A 586 36.53 35.48 6.05
C GLY A 586 37.38 34.76 7.10
N ILE A 587 37.57 33.45 6.95
CA ILE A 587 38.44 32.65 7.82
C ILE A 587 39.83 32.63 7.19
N ASP A 588 40.83 33.16 7.91
CA ASP A 588 42.22 33.22 7.43
C ASP A 588 42.85 31.83 7.52
N VAL A 589 42.75 31.05 6.43
CA VAL A 589 43.38 29.73 6.32
C VAL A 589 44.70 29.88 5.57
N ARG A 590 45.80 29.86 6.31
CA ARG A 590 47.15 29.75 5.75
C ARG A 590 47.41 28.29 5.40
N ALA A 591 47.70 27.99 4.14
CA ALA A 591 48.15 26.66 3.74
C ALA A 591 49.46 26.35 4.47
N SER A 592 49.45 25.35 5.34
CA SER A 592 50.65 24.87 6.01
C SER A 592 51.47 24.04 5.02
N GLY A 593 52.48 24.66 4.42
CA GLY A 593 53.59 23.96 3.74
C GLY A 593 53.56 24.05 2.21
N GLU A 594 54.30 25.02 1.68
CA GLU A 594 55.22 24.76 0.55
C GLU A 594 56.60 24.42 1.10
#